data_AF-A0AA38P706-F1
#
_entry.id   AF-A0AA38P706-F1
#
_cell.length_a   1.000
_cell.length_b   1.000
_cell.length_c   1.000
_cell.angle_alpha   90.00
_cell.angle_beta   90.00
_cell.angle_gamma   90.00
#
_symmetry.space_group_name_H-M   'P 1'
#
loop_
_entity.id
_entity.type
_entity.pdbx_description
1 polymer ?
#
loop_
_entity_poly.entity_id
_entity_poly.type
_entity_poly.pdbx_seq_one_letter_code
_entity_poly.pdbx_strand_id
1 'polypeptide(L)'
;MAPESYSAPPNVDHSVYAAMGWSRYLWMNIKLMRLPFVLLFEILVSPFVARSRGKDFRRVIGNTIFRFVTDTLPDVELQYFLGTSVGIYSDWARKVHLPITIDELPGEGKLLWIGPKRTDKVILFCHGGAYIAPVQDFMLPFWRFIQLQLEQQGMKVGIAVMSYSVIPSASFPTPLWQASQAIKHLISVEHVDPSNLQLFGDSAGGNLVSQILSSMLHPPFSPPIIPPGTRLRGAYM
;
A
#
# COMPACT_ATOMS: atom_id res chain seq x y z
N MET A 1 -18.11 13.40 25.30
CA MET A 1 -17.29 12.20 25.56
C MET A 1 -15.85 12.59 25.27
N ALA A 2 -14.94 12.44 26.24
CA ALA A 2 -13.51 12.57 25.94
C ALA A 2 -13.15 11.50 24.89
N PRO A 3 -12.39 11.82 23.84
CA PRO A 3 -11.98 10.80 22.88
C PRO A 3 -11.16 9.74 23.62
N GLU A 4 -11.55 8.47 23.49
CA GLU A 4 -10.79 7.35 24.02
C GLU A 4 -9.37 7.44 23.47
N SER A 5 -8.39 7.73 24.33
CA SER A 5 -6.99 7.73 23.93
C SER A 5 -6.51 6.30 23.82
N TYR A 6 -6.03 5.91 22.64
CA TYR A 6 -5.47 4.57 22.43
C TYR A 6 -4.08 4.48 23.06
N SER A 7 -3.91 3.59 24.04
CA SER A 7 -2.66 3.41 24.79
C SER A 7 -1.97 2.07 24.57
N ALA A 8 -2.68 1.08 24.01
CA ALA A 8 -2.14 -0.24 23.70
C ALA A 8 -1.76 -0.37 22.21
N PRO A 9 -0.73 -1.17 21.87
CA PRO A 9 -0.48 -1.53 20.49
C PRO A 9 -1.68 -2.30 19.91
N PRO A 10 -1.94 -2.16 18.60
CA PRO A 10 -3.04 -2.85 17.93
C PRO A 10 -2.84 -4.37 17.92
N ASN A 11 -3.93 -5.12 18.07
CA ASN A 11 -3.96 -6.56 17.88
C ASN A 11 -4.27 -6.88 16.41
N VAL A 12 -3.39 -7.63 15.74
CA VAL A 12 -3.53 -8.00 14.33
C VAL A 12 -3.79 -9.50 14.24
N ASP A 13 -4.91 -9.89 13.63
CA ASP A 13 -5.22 -11.30 13.39
C ASP A 13 -4.91 -11.68 11.93
N HIS A 14 -3.77 -12.33 11.71
CA HIS A 14 -3.40 -12.83 10.38
C HIS A 14 -4.16 -14.08 9.97
N SER A 15 -4.76 -14.80 10.92
CA SER A 15 -5.47 -16.05 10.61
C SER A 15 -6.73 -15.81 9.77
N VAL A 16 -7.25 -14.58 9.80
CA VAL A 16 -8.42 -14.17 9.02
C VAL A 16 -8.06 -13.54 7.66
N TYR A 17 -6.79 -13.17 7.43
CA TYR A 17 -6.37 -12.59 6.14
C TYR A 17 -6.43 -13.64 5.04
N ALA A 18 -7.15 -13.36 3.95
CA ALA A 18 -7.25 -14.29 2.82
C ALA A 18 -7.60 -15.74 3.26
N ALA A 19 -8.35 -15.89 4.36
CA ALA A 19 -8.65 -17.17 4.97
C ALA A 19 -9.61 -17.99 4.09
N MET A 20 -9.03 -18.85 3.27
CA MET A 20 -9.74 -19.61 2.25
C MET A 20 -9.97 -21.06 2.69
N GLY A 21 -11.24 -21.40 2.93
CA GLY A 21 -11.68 -22.79 3.00
C GLY A 21 -11.76 -23.43 1.60
N TRP A 22 -11.76 -24.76 1.53
CA TRP A 22 -11.79 -25.51 0.27
C TRP A 22 -12.97 -25.13 -0.66
N SER A 23 -14.16 -24.94 -0.09
CA SER A 23 -15.35 -24.53 -0.85
C SER A 23 -15.21 -23.14 -1.47
N ARG A 24 -14.68 -22.17 -0.72
CA ARG A 24 -14.41 -20.81 -1.22
C ARG A 24 -13.35 -20.83 -2.31
N TYR A 25 -12.30 -21.62 -2.13
CA TYR A 25 -11.25 -21.79 -3.14
C TYR A 25 -11.81 -22.35 -4.45
N LEU A 26 -12.62 -23.40 -4.40
CA LEU A 26 -13.28 -23.96 -5.58
C LEU A 26 -14.19 -22.93 -6.25
N TRP A 27 -15.00 -22.20 -5.46
CA TRP A 27 -15.93 -21.20 -5.98
C TRP A 27 -15.22 -20.00 -6.62
N MET A 28 -14.13 -19.52 -6.02
CA MET A 28 -13.26 -18.49 -6.60
C MET A 28 -12.74 -18.94 -7.97
N ASN A 29 -12.23 -20.18 -8.08
CA ASN A 29 -11.75 -20.70 -9.36
C ASN A 29 -12.85 -20.78 -10.41
N ILE A 30 -14.07 -21.19 -10.04
CA ILE A 30 -15.23 -21.17 -10.95
C ILE A 30 -15.54 -19.75 -11.45
N LYS A 31 -15.47 -18.73 -10.59
CA LYS A 31 -15.63 -17.33 -11.01
C LYS A 31 -14.51 -16.94 -11.98
N LEU A 32 -13.26 -17.25 -11.67
CA LEU A 32 -12.10 -16.92 -12.49
C LEU A 32 -12.13 -17.60 -13.86
N MET A 33 -12.78 -18.76 -14.03
CA MET A 33 -12.98 -19.39 -15.35
C MET A 33 -13.76 -18.51 -16.35
N ARG A 34 -14.48 -17.47 -15.88
CA ARG A 34 -15.15 -16.50 -16.76
C ARG A 34 -14.19 -15.44 -17.33
N LEU A 35 -13.05 -15.23 -16.71
CA LEU A 35 -12.11 -14.17 -17.07
C LEU A 35 -11.62 -14.24 -18.53
N PRO A 36 -11.24 -15.41 -19.09
CA PRO A 36 -10.83 -15.50 -20.50
C PRO A 36 -11.92 -15.05 -21.48
N PHE A 37 -13.19 -15.35 -21.19
CA PHE A 37 -14.32 -14.93 -22.02
C PHE A 37 -14.58 -13.43 -21.93
N VAL A 38 -14.48 -12.85 -20.73
CA VAL A 38 -14.60 -11.40 -20.52
C VAL A 38 -13.46 -10.65 -21.21
N LEU A 39 -12.24 -11.18 -21.15
CA LEU A 39 -11.09 -10.62 -21.86
C LEU A 39 -11.28 -10.68 -23.37
N LEU A 40 -11.66 -11.84 -23.91
CA LEU A 40 -11.92 -11.99 -25.33
C LEU A 40 -12.98 -11.00 -25.81
N PHE A 41 -14.07 -10.88 -25.07
CA PHE A 41 -15.13 -9.92 -25.39
C PHE A 41 -14.64 -8.46 -25.32
N GLU A 42 -13.98 -8.04 -24.24
CA GLU A 42 -13.51 -6.66 -24.12
C GLU A 42 -12.49 -6.33 -25.22
N ILE A 43 -11.60 -7.26 -25.57
CA ILE A 43 -10.63 -7.10 -26.66
C ILE A 43 -11.35 -6.83 -27.98
N LEU A 44 -12.33 -7.66 -28.33
CA LEU A 44 -13.08 -7.55 -29.59
C LEU A 44 -13.85 -6.23 -29.68
N VAL A 45 -14.44 -5.78 -28.57
CA VAL A 45 -15.25 -4.55 -28.55
C VAL A 45 -14.41 -3.30 -28.25
N SER A 46 -13.17 -3.43 -27.77
CA SER A 46 -12.32 -2.31 -27.32
C SER A 46 -12.17 -1.16 -28.32
N PRO A 47 -12.11 -1.36 -29.66
CA PRO A 47 -12.05 -0.26 -30.62
C PRO A 47 -13.35 0.58 -30.67
N PHE A 48 -14.47 -0.01 -30.23
CA PHE A 48 -15.81 0.56 -30.34
C PHE A 48 -16.34 1.10 -29.01
N VAL A 49 -15.77 0.72 -27.86
CA VAL A 49 -16.18 1.25 -26.55
C VAL A 49 -15.40 2.52 -26.19
N ALA A 50 -16.08 3.61 -25.88
CA ALA A 50 -15.46 4.88 -25.49
C ALA A 50 -14.43 4.74 -24.36
N ARG A 51 -14.66 3.85 -23.38
CA ARG A 51 -13.74 3.61 -22.26
C ARG A 51 -12.43 2.90 -22.65
N SER A 52 -12.40 2.20 -23.78
CA SER A 52 -11.28 1.33 -24.20
C SER A 52 -10.66 1.78 -25.52
N ARG A 53 -11.38 2.60 -26.30
CA ARG A 53 -10.97 3.13 -27.60
C ARG A 53 -9.66 3.92 -27.47
N GLY A 54 -8.69 3.58 -28.33
CA GLY A 54 -7.39 4.25 -28.38
C GLY A 54 -6.43 3.90 -27.24
N LYS A 55 -6.77 2.95 -26.36
CA LYS A 55 -5.86 2.46 -25.33
C LYS A 55 -5.03 1.29 -25.85
N ASP A 56 -3.79 1.19 -25.37
CA ASP A 56 -2.95 0.02 -25.62
C ASP A 56 -3.60 -1.27 -25.12
N PHE A 57 -3.39 -2.35 -25.86
CA PHE A 57 -3.93 -3.67 -25.54
C PHE A 57 -3.57 -4.15 -24.12
N ARG A 58 -2.33 -3.88 -23.67
CA ARG A 58 -1.88 -4.19 -22.31
C ARG A 58 -2.72 -3.46 -21.25
N ARG A 59 -3.08 -2.20 -21.53
CA ARG A 59 -3.93 -1.39 -20.64
C ARG A 59 -5.37 -1.87 -20.65
N VAL A 60 -5.89 -2.29 -21.81
CA VAL A 60 -7.24 -2.90 -21.91
C VAL A 60 -7.29 -4.18 -21.09
N ILE A 61 -6.31 -5.08 -21.23
CA ILE A 61 -6.23 -6.31 -20.44
C ILE A 61 -6.15 -6.01 -18.94
N GLY A 62 -5.20 -5.17 -18.53
CA GLY A 62 -4.99 -4.84 -17.11
C GLY A 62 -6.24 -4.25 -16.46
N ASN A 63 -6.89 -3.28 -17.10
CA ASN A 63 -8.13 -2.69 -16.60
C ASN A 63 -9.27 -3.71 -16.54
N THR A 64 -9.34 -4.63 -17.51
CA THR A 64 -10.39 -5.65 -17.56
C THR A 64 -10.22 -6.68 -16.45
N ILE A 65 -8.98 -7.15 -16.22
CA ILE A 65 -8.67 -8.03 -15.09
C ILE A 65 -9.03 -7.32 -13.81
N PHE A 66 -8.50 -6.11 -13.58
CA PHE A 66 -8.76 -5.35 -12.36
C PHE A 66 -10.25 -5.19 -12.09
N ARG A 67 -11.01 -4.68 -13.08
CA ARG A 67 -12.47 -4.54 -12.97
C ARG A 67 -13.15 -5.87 -12.70
N PHE A 68 -12.78 -6.93 -13.42
CA PHE A 68 -13.40 -8.24 -13.25
C PHE A 68 -13.19 -8.78 -11.84
N VAL A 69 -11.96 -8.76 -11.31
CA VAL A 69 -11.72 -9.28 -9.95
C VAL A 69 -12.36 -8.40 -8.89
N THR A 70 -12.35 -7.08 -9.01
CA THR A 70 -13.01 -6.19 -8.04
C THR A 70 -14.53 -6.30 -8.06
N ASP A 71 -15.13 -6.55 -9.23
CA ASP A 71 -16.59 -6.68 -9.36
C ASP A 71 -17.09 -8.08 -8.93
N THR A 72 -16.23 -9.09 -8.96
CA THR A 72 -16.65 -10.51 -8.88
C THR A 72 -16.19 -11.21 -7.61
N LEU A 73 -15.02 -10.85 -7.06
CA LEU A 73 -14.45 -11.51 -5.90
C LEU A 73 -14.81 -10.75 -4.61
N PRO A 74 -15.44 -11.41 -3.63
CA PRO A 74 -15.56 -10.88 -2.26
C PRO A 74 -14.17 -10.65 -1.65
N ASP A 75 -14.09 -9.78 -0.64
CA ASP A 75 -12.84 -9.30 -0.02
C ASP A 75 -11.81 -10.40 0.27
N VAL A 76 -12.21 -11.51 0.89
CA VAL A 76 -11.30 -12.62 1.23
C VAL A 76 -10.75 -13.33 -0.02
N GLU A 77 -11.60 -13.54 -1.03
CA GLU A 77 -11.18 -14.13 -2.31
C GLU A 77 -10.28 -13.15 -3.08
N LEU A 78 -10.60 -11.87 -3.05
CA LEU A 78 -9.81 -10.81 -3.67
C LEU A 78 -8.43 -10.71 -3.01
N GLN A 79 -8.36 -10.73 -1.68
CA GLN A 79 -7.10 -10.75 -0.93
C GLN A 79 -6.26 -11.98 -1.25
N TYR A 80 -6.89 -13.15 -1.30
CA TYR A 80 -6.22 -14.39 -1.69
C TYR A 80 -5.66 -14.28 -3.12
N PHE A 81 -6.43 -13.73 -4.05
CA PHE A 81 -6.01 -13.52 -5.43
C PHE A 81 -4.85 -12.51 -5.54
N LEU A 82 -4.87 -11.44 -4.73
CA LEU A 82 -3.86 -10.39 -4.77
C LEU A 82 -2.56 -10.77 -4.03
N GLY A 83 -2.64 -11.61 -3.00
CA GLY A 83 -1.50 -12.01 -2.18
C GLY A 83 -1.28 -11.11 -0.96
N THR A 84 -0.03 -10.96 -0.52
CA THR A 84 0.33 -10.12 0.64
C THR A 84 1.28 -9.00 0.22
N SER A 85 1.26 -7.85 0.91
CA SER A 85 2.14 -6.71 0.59
C SER A 85 3.63 -7.11 0.55
N VAL A 86 4.08 -7.91 1.52
CA VAL A 86 5.45 -8.43 1.59
C VAL A 86 5.73 -9.43 0.46
N GLY A 87 4.79 -10.31 0.15
CA GLY A 87 4.92 -11.28 -0.94
C GLY A 87 5.07 -10.59 -2.29
N ILE A 88 4.16 -9.67 -2.61
CA ILE A 88 4.14 -8.87 -3.83
C ILE A 88 5.45 -8.08 -3.98
N TYR A 89 5.88 -7.41 -2.92
CA TYR A 89 7.15 -6.68 -2.90
C TYR A 89 8.37 -7.59 -3.13
N SER A 90 8.43 -8.72 -2.42
CA SER A 90 9.55 -9.66 -2.52
C SER A 90 9.64 -10.30 -3.90
N ASP A 91 8.50 -10.69 -4.48
CA ASP A 91 8.42 -11.25 -5.83
C ASP A 91 8.85 -10.24 -6.88
N TRP A 92 8.34 -9.01 -6.79
CA TRP A 92 8.75 -7.93 -7.67
C TRP A 92 10.24 -7.65 -7.56
N ALA A 93 10.78 -7.46 -6.35
CA ALA A 93 12.19 -7.16 -6.13
C ALA A 93 13.12 -8.25 -6.67
N ARG A 94 12.77 -9.53 -6.47
CA ARG A 94 13.48 -10.67 -7.09
C ARG A 94 13.46 -10.61 -8.62
N LYS A 95 12.28 -10.36 -9.19
CA LYS A 95 12.09 -10.30 -10.65
C LYS A 95 12.93 -9.19 -11.31
N VAL A 96 13.14 -8.08 -10.62
CA VAL A 96 13.94 -6.95 -11.13
C VAL A 96 15.36 -6.89 -10.57
N HIS A 97 15.82 -7.95 -9.88
CA HIS A 97 17.16 -8.06 -9.28
C HIS A 97 17.53 -6.90 -8.34
N LEU A 98 16.57 -6.42 -7.54
CA LEU A 98 16.78 -5.42 -6.51
C LEU A 98 16.94 -6.06 -5.12
N PRO A 99 17.63 -5.41 -4.18
CA PRO A 99 17.68 -5.87 -2.80
C PRO A 99 16.27 -5.88 -2.18
N ILE A 100 15.99 -6.92 -1.39
CA ILE A 100 14.80 -7.00 -0.55
C ILE A 100 15.18 -6.37 0.78
N THR A 101 14.70 -5.17 1.05
CA THR A 101 15.01 -4.43 2.29
C THR A 101 13.71 -4.06 2.99
N ILE A 102 13.49 -4.70 4.14
CA ILE A 102 12.27 -4.58 4.93
C ILE A 102 12.66 -4.16 6.34
N ASP A 103 12.13 -3.05 6.83
CA ASP A 103 12.23 -2.69 8.24
C ASP A 103 10.95 -3.14 8.95
N GLU A 104 11.11 -3.88 10.04
CA GLU A 104 10.02 -4.29 10.92
C GLU A 104 9.67 -3.16 11.89
N LEU A 105 8.39 -2.84 12.03
CA LEU A 105 7.88 -1.83 12.94
C LEU A 105 7.14 -2.49 14.11
N PRO A 106 6.98 -1.76 15.24
CA PRO A 106 6.01 -2.14 16.25
C PRO A 106 4.63 -2.43 15.63
N GLY A 107 3.84 -3.31 16.28
CA GLY A 107 2.49 -3.71 15.85
C GLY A 107 2.42 -4.24 14.42
N GLU A 108 3.50 -4.87 13.96
CA GLU A 108 3.60 -5.67 12.74
C GLU A 108 3.53 -4.92 11.41
N GLY A 109 3.50 -3.58 11.45
CA GLY A 109 3.72 -2.75 10.28
C GLY A 109 5.12 -2.95 9.71
N LYS A 110 5.31 -2.69 8.40
CA LYS A 110 6.62 -2.85 7.74
C LYS A 110 6.88 -1.70 6.78
N LEU A 111 8.16 -1.34 6.62
CA LEU A 111 8.62 -0.46 5.54
C LEU A 111 9.30 -1.29 4.46
N LEU A 112 8.77 -1.22 3.24
CA LEU A 112 9.30 -1.93 2.08
C LEU A 112 10.08 -0.92 1.23
N TRP A 113 11.41 -1.03 1.21
CA TRP A 113 12.26 -0.05 0.53
C TRP A 113 12.39 -0.35 -0.96
N ILE A 114 12.10 0.65 -1.80
CA ILE A 114 12.28 0.55 -3.25
C ILE A 114 13.76 0.76 -3.59
N GLY A 115 14.39 -0.26 -4.16
CA GLY A 115 15.80 -0.20 -4.55
C GLY A 115 16.73 0.04 -3.34
N PRO A 116 17.81 0.83 -3.49
CA PRO A 116 18.73 1.07 -2.37
C PRO A 116 18.05 1.90 -1.27
N LYS A 117 18.16 1.43 -0.03
CA LYS A 117 17.73 2.17 1.17
C LYS A 117 18.56 3.46 1.30
N ARG A 118 17.87 4.60 1.42
CA ARG A 118 18.46 5.94 1.54
C ARG A 118 17.64 6.76 2.51
N THR A 119 18.30 7.50 3.39
CA THR A 119 17.67 8.21 4.51
C THR A 119 17.87 9.72 4.47
N ASP A 120 18.70 10.24 3.55
CA ASP A 120 18.94 11.68 3.41
C ASP A 120 17.69 12.47 2.99
N LYS A 121 16.89 11.87 2.08
CA LYS A 121 15.58 12.37 1.61
C LYS A 121 14.66 11.19 1.42
N VAL A 122 13.53 11.19 2.09
CA VAL A 122 12.62 10.03 2.13
C VAL A 122 11.22 10.41 1.70
N ILE A 123 10.63 9.59 0.84
CA ILE A 123 9.20 9.55 0.57
C ILE A 123 8.65 8.32 1.28
N LEU A 124 7.76 8.53 2.25
CA LEU A 124 6.95 7.48 2.86
C LEU A 124 5.64 7.39 2.07
N PHE A 125 5.46 6.29 1.33
CA PHE A 125 4.28 6.03 0.53
C PHE A 125 3.28 5.13 1.27
N CYS A 126 2.08 5.63 1.54
CA CYS A 126 0.93 4.86 2.00
C CYS A 126 0.10 4.44 0.79
N HIS A 127 0.04 3.14 0.49
CA HIS A 127 -0.68 2.64 -0.67
C HIS A 127 -2.20 2.79 -0.55
N GLY A 128 -2.91 2.88 -1.67
CA GLY A 128 -4.36 2.72 -1.77
C GLY A 128 -4.82 1.26 -1.70
N GLY A 129 -6.12 1.04 -1.77
CA GLY A 129 -6.70 -0.31 -1.72
C GLY A 129 -7.95 -0.46 -0.83
N ALA A 130 -8.64 0.65 -0.53
CA ALA A 130 -9.85 0.67 0.30
C ALA A 130 -9.69 0.05 1.71
N TYR A 131 -8.45 -0.01 2.24
CA TYR A 131 -8.10 -0.76 3.46
C TYR A 131 -8.41 -2.26 3.40
N ILE A 132 -8.56 -2.83 2.20
CA ILE A 132 -8.83 -4.25 1.95
C ILE A 132 -7.69 -4.87 1.16
N ALA A 133 -7.26 -4.21 0.09
CA ALA A 133 -6.23 -4.71 -0.80
C ALA A 133 -4.81 -4.40 -0.26
N PRO A 134 -3.85 -5.32 -0.43
CA PRO A 134 -2.45 -5.09 -0.08
C PRO A 134 -1.79 -4.09 -1.05
N VAL A 135 -0.49 -3.84 -0.89
CA VAL A 135 0.33 -3.16 -1.91
C VAL A 135 0.10 -3.83 -3.26
N GLN A 136 -0.19 -3.06 -4.31
CA GLN A 136 -0.43 -3.61 -5.64
C GLN A 136 0.85 -3.65 -6.48
N ASP A 137 1.06 -4.72 -7.24
CA ASP A 137 2.28 -4.93 -8.05
C ASP A 137 2.63 -3.74 -8.94
N PHE A 138 1.63 -3.09 -9.56
CA PHE A 138 1.85 -1.94 -10.45
C PHE A 138 2.41 -0.70 -9.74
N MET A 139 2.26 -0.58 -8.41
CA MET A 139 2.75 0.58 -7.64
C MET A 139 4.27 0.56 -7.50
N LEU A 140 4.87 -0.63 -7.37
CA LEU A 140 6.31 -0.81 -7.14
C LEU A 140 7.19 -0.35 -8.33
N PRO A 141 6.93 -0.76 -9.59
CA PRO A 141 7.69 -0.28 -10.74
C PRO A 141 7.43 1.21 -10.99
N PHE A 142 6.24 1.74 -10.67
CA PHE A 142 5.99 3.17 -10.74
C PHE A 142 6.91 3.94 -9.77
N TRP A 143 6.97 3.54 -8.51
CA TRP A 143 7.85 4.19 -7.54
C TRP A 143 9.33 4.02 -7.87
N ARG A 144 9.73 2.86 -8.42
CA ARG A 144 11.10 2.70 -8.92
C ARG A 144 11.40 3.61 -10.10
N PHE A 145 10.45 3.79 -11.02
CA PHE A 145 10.58 4.75 -12.11
C PHE A 145 10.77 6.17 -11.57
N ILE A 146 9.93 6.62 -10.63
CA ILE A 146 10.08 7.93 -9.98
C ILE A 146 11.45 8.07 -9.31
N GLN A 147 11.91 7.05 -8.58
CA GLN A 147 13.23 7.05 -7.95
C GLN A 147 14.35 7.29 -8.96
N LEU A 148 14.31 6.57 -10.09
CA LEU A 148 15.32 6.68 -11.14
C LEU A 148 15.27 8.03 -11.86
N GLN A 149 14.07 8.58 -12.08
CA GLN A 149 13.93 9.92 -12.66
C GLN A 149 14.50 11.01 -11.75
N LEU A 150 14.26 10.93 -10.44
CA LEU A 150 14.84 11.86 -9.47
C LEU A 150 16.38 11.70 -9.40
N GLU A 151 16.89 10.47 -9.47
CA GLU A 151 18.33 10.21 -9.52
C GLU A 151 19.00 10.82 -10.75
N GLN A 152 18.36 10.74 -11.92
CA GLN A 152 18.85 11.38 -13.16
C GLN A 152 18.93 12.91 -13.03
N GLN A 153 18.11 13.50 -12.17
CA GLN A 153 18.14 14.92 -11.83
C GLN A 153 19.11 15.25 -10.68
N GLY A 154 19.94 14.29 -10.25
CA GLY A 154 20.91 14.47 -9.17
C GLY A 154 20.30 14.35 -7.76
N MET A 155 19.04 13.94 -7.64
CA MET A 155 18.35 13.77 -6.36
C MET A 155 18.26 12.29 -5.98
N LYS A 156 19.13 11.87 -5.05
CA LYS A 156 19.06 10.53 -4.47
C LYS A 156 17.98 10.51 -3.38
N VAL A 157 16.84 9.90 -3.70
CA VAL A 157 15.69 9.78 -2.79
C VAL A 157 15.48 8.32 -2.39
N GLY A 158 15.22 8.09 -1.11
CA GLY A 158 14.72 6.82 -0.59
C GLY A 158 13.19 6.80 -0.67
N ILE A 159 12.64 5.67 -1.10
CA ILE A 159 11.19 5.48 -1.14
C ILE A 159 10.86 4.26 -0.30
N ALA A 160 10.13 4.49 0.78
CA ALA A 160 9.67 3.45 1.70
C ALA A 160 8.15 3.29 1.51
N VAL A 161 7.71 2.10 1.13
CA VAL A 161 6.29 1.76 1.01
C VAL A 161 5.81 1.22 2.35
N MET A 162 4.80 1.88 2.92
CA MET A 162 4.17 1.47 4.16
C MET A 162 3.30 0.23 3.91
N SER A 163 3.69 -0.92 4.45
CA SER A 163 2.85 -2.11 4.53
C SER A 163 2.10 -2.08 5.86
N TYR A 164 0.88 -1.58 5.84
CA TYR A 164 -0.03 -1.53 6.99
C TYR A 164 -1.07 -2.66 6.93
N SER A 165 -1.62 -3.03 8.09
CA SER A 165 -2.65 -4.06 8.21
C SER A 165 -3.97 -3.59 7.59
N VAL A 166 -4.62 -4.49 6.86
CA VAL A 166 -5.89 -4.26 6.17
C VAL A 166 -7.01 -5.06 6.84
N ILE A 167 -8.27 -4.68 6.59
CA ILE A 167 -9.46 -5.43 7.00
C ILE A 167 -9.44 -6.78 6.28
N PRO A 168 -9.79 -7.91 6.92
CA PRO A 168 -10.35 -8.02 8.27
C PRO A 168 -9.31 -8.16 9.39
N SER A 169 -8.02 -8.31 9.07
CA SER A 169 -6.97 -8.54 10.06
C SER A 169 -6.82 -7.43 11.08
N ALA A 170 -7.04 -6.19 10.66
CA ALA A 170 -7.15 -5.07 11.57
C ALA A 170 -8.02 -3.95 10.97
N SER A 171 -8.60 -3.14 11.84
CA SER A 171 -9.36 -1.94 11.50
C SER A 171 -8.74 -0.70 12.16
N PHE A 172 -9.34 0.47 11.93
CA PHE A 172 -8.98 1.69 12.65
C PHE A 172 -8.97 1.45 14.17
N PRO A 173 -7.94 1.91 14.92
CA PRO A 173 -6.87 2.83 14.51
C PRO A 173 -5.57 2.16 14.03
N THR A 174 -5.57 0.85 13.75
CA THR A 174 -4.34 0.09 13.47
C THR A 174 -3.50 0.64 12.32
N PRO A 175 -4.06 0.94 11.12
CA PRO A 175 -3.25 1.49 10.03
C PRO A 175 -2.61 2.84 10.40
N LEU A 176 -3.35 3.70 11.11
CA LEU A 176 -2.86 4.99 11.59
C LEU A 176 -1.74 4.81 12.62
N TRP A 177 -1.89 3.87 13.54
CA TRP A 177 -0.88 3.56 14.53
C TRP A 177 0.40 3.06 13.86
N GLN A 178 0.31 2.11 12.93
CA GLN A 178 1.47 1.55 12.22
C GLN A 178 2.17 2.60 11.34
N ALA A 179 1.42 3.43 10.63
CA ALA A 179 1.99 4.51 9.81
C ALA A 179 2.63 5.62 10.68
N SER A 180 2.08 5.87 11.88
CA SER A 180 2.71 6.76 12.86
C SER A 180 4.01 6.18 13.41
N GLN A 181 4.06 4.86 13.66
CA GLN A 181 5.29 4.16 14.04
C GLN A 181 6.32 4.17 12.92
N ALA A 182 5.91 4.09 11.65
CA ALA A 182 6.81 4.25 10.51
C ALA A 182 7.50 5.62 10.52
N ILE A 183 6.75 6.70 10.75
CA ILE A 183 7.32 8.05 10.85
C ILE A 183 8.28 8.14 12.03
N LYS A 184 7.88 7.62 13.20
CA LYS A 184 8.75 7.58 14.39
C LYS A 184 10.03 6.78 14.13
N HIS A 185 9.94 5.63 13.47
CA HIS A 185 11.07 4.78 13.11
C HIS A 185 12.03 5.51 12.17
N LEU A 186 11.51 6.13 11.11
CA LEU A 186 12.31 6.91 10.17
C LEU A 186 13.07 8.05 10.87
N ILE A 187 12.44 8.75 11.80
CA ILE A 187 13.08 9.87 12.51
C ILE A 187 14.08 9.38 13.57
N SER A 188 13.66 8.45 14.43
CA SER A 188 14.41 8.07 15.63
C SER A 188 15.45 6.97 15.40
N VAL A 189 15.21 6.06 14.46
CA VAL A 189 16.08 4.91 14.19
C VAL A 189 16.90 5.13 12.93
N GLU A 190 16.26 5.58 11.85
CA GLU A 190 16.92 5.82 10.56
C GLU A 190 17.55 7.22 10.45
N HIS A 191 17.39 8.04 11.50
CA HIS A 191 17.92 9.40 11.59
C HIS A 191 17.54 10.32 10.42
N VAL A 192 16.35 10.10 9.84
CA VAL A 192 15.79 10.98 8.81
C VAL A 192 15.40 12.31 9.45
N ASP A 193 15.98 13.41 8.96
CA ASP A 193 15.53 14.75 9.35
C ASP A 193 14.05 14.92 8.94
N PRO A 194 13.14 15.28 9.86
CA PRO A 194 11.73 15.50 9.52
C PRO A 194 11.52 16.45 8.34
N SER A 195 12.37 17.46 8.19
CA SER A 195 12.34 18.42 7.07
C SER A 195 12.77 17.82 5.72
N ASN A 196 13.23 16.57 5.69
CA ASN A 196 13.53 15.78 4.50
C ASN A 196 12.57 14.59 4.30
N LEU A 197 11.57 14.43 5.17
CA LEU A 197 10.55 13.38 5.07
C LEU A 197 9.26 13.94 4.42
N GLN A 198 8.87 13.34 3.29
CA GLN A 198 7.62 13.62 2.60
C GLN A 198 6.65 12.45 2.74
N LEU A 199 5.37 12.75 2.96
CA LEU A 199 4.31 11.75 2.94
C LEU A 199 3.65 11.74 1.57
N PHE A 200 3.34 10.55 1.08
CA PHE A 200 2.55 10.38 -0.13
C PHE A 200 1.50 9.29 0.10
N GLY A 201 0.27 9.47 -0.37
CA GLY A 201 -0.67 8.36 -0.43
C GLY A 201 -1.73 8.54 -1.50
N ASP A 202 -2.27 7.43 -2.00
CA ASP A 202 -3.36 7.42 -2.99
C ASP A 202 -4.62 6.78 -2.40
N SER A 203 -5.81 7.31 -2.70
CA SER A 203 -7.08 6.71 -2.26
C SER A 203 -7.12 6.51 -0.73
N ALA A 204 -7.27 5.27 -0.24
CA ALA A 204 -7.18 4.92 1.19
C ALA A 204 -5.85 5.34 1.83
N GLY A 205 -4.74 5.30 1.09
CA GLY A 205 -3.45 5.80 1.55
C GLY A 205 -3.42 7.31 1.70
N GLY A 206 -4.08 8.05 0.81
CA GLY A 206 -4.26 9.50 0.95
C GLY A 206 -5.13 9.86 2.16
N ASN A 207 -6.19 9.07 2.40
CA ASN A 207 -6.97 9.16 3.63
C ASN A 207 -6.11 8.87 4.88
N LEU A 208 -5.24 7.86 4.84
CA LEU A 208 -4.32 7.55 5.92
C LEU A 208 -3.33 8.70 6.19
N VAL A 209 -2.79 9.33 5.15
CA VAL A 209 -1.94 10.53 5.30
C VAL A 209 -2.72 11.68 5.94
N SER A 210 -3.98 11.90 5.56
CA SER A 210 -4.84 12.89 6.23
C SER A 210 -5.04 12.58 7.71
N GLN A 211 -5.26 11.31 8.06
CA GLN A 211 -5.36 10.87 9.46
C GLN A 211 -4.06 11.11 10.23
N ILE A 212 -2.90 10.88 9.61
CA ILE A 212 -1.58 11.16 10.22
C ILE A 212 -1.48 12.66 10.53
N LEU A 213 -1.74 13.54 9.56
CA LEU A 213 -1.68 14.98 9.78
C LEU A 213 -2.64 15.44 10.88
N SER A 214 -3.86 14.90 10.90
CA SER A 214 -4.82 15.13 11.99
C SER A 214 -4.29 14.63 13.33
N SER A 215 -3.64 13.47 13.38
CA SER A 215 -3.08 12.90 14.60
C SER A 215 -1.90 13.70 15.15
N MET A 216 -1.16 14.41 14.30
CA MET A 216 -0.08 15.30 14.72
C MET A 216 -0.61 16.57 15.41
N LEU A 217 -1.80 17.04 15.01
CA LEU A 217 -2.47 18.20 15.61
C LEU A 217 -3.33 17.82 16.82
N HIS A 218 -3.96 16.64 16.76
CA HIS A 218 -4.87 16.12 17.78
C HIS A 218 -4.47 14.66 18.10
N PRO A 219 -3.45 14.44 18.95
CA PRO A 219 -2.94 13.11 19.23
C PRO A 219 -4.03 12.16 19.77
N PRO A 220 -4.38 11.08 19.03
CA PRO A 220 -5.34 10.09 19.51
C PRO A 220 -4.65 9.01 20.36
N PHE A 221 -3.32 8.96 20.35
CA PHE A 221 -2.50 8.00 21.08
C PHE A 221 -1.89 8.65 22.33
N SER A 222 -1.81 7.90 23.41
CA SER A 222 -1.17 8.33 24.66
C SER A 222 -0.08 7.35 25.08
N PRO A 223 1.21 7.73 25.05
CA PRO A 223 1.74 9.03 24.60
C PRO A 223 1.64 9.22 23.07
N PRO A 224 1.75 10.47 22.56
CA PRO A 224 1.81 10.73 21.12
C PRO A 224 2.95 9.94 20.46
N ILE A 225 2.64 9.23 19.38
CA ILE A 225 3.64 8.44 18.65
C ILE A 225 4.59 9.34 17.88
N ILE A 226 4.04 10.33 17.16
CA ILE A 226 4.82 11.35 16.47
C ILE A 226 5.07 12.49 17.47
N PRO A 227 6.33 12.88 17.73
CA PRO A 227 6.63 13.95 18.67
C PRO A 227 5.91 15.26 18.31
N PRO A 228 5.27 15.95 19.28
CA PRO A 228 4.69 17.26 19.04
C PRO A 228 5.70 18.25 18.47
N GLY A 229 5.27 19.08 17.51
CA GLY A 229 6.15 20.05 16.84
C GLY A 229 6.99 19.49 15.69
N THR A 230 6.87 18.20 15.36
CA THR A 230 7.52 17.60 14.18
C THR A 230 7.07 18.33 12.90
N ARG A 231 8.04 18.83 12.12
CA ARG A 231 7.78 19.55 10.86
C ARG A 231 8.21 18.69 9.67
N LEU A 232 7.24 18.06 9.02
CA LEU A 232 7.47 17.27 7.81
C LEU A 232 7.71 18.18 6.59
N ARG A 233 8.45 17.69 5.59
CA ARG A 233 8.73 18.45 4.36
C ARG A 233 7.47 18.77 3.56
N GLY A 234 6.49 17.87 3.56
CA GLY A 234 5.23 18.00 2.82
C GLY A 234 4.44 16.71 2.79
N ALA A 235 3.20 16.80 2.32
CA ALA A 235 2.30 15.67 2.12
C ALA A 235 1.56 15.81 0.78
N TYR A 236 1.41 14.70 0.06
CA TYR A 236 0.72 14.62 -1.23
C TYR A 236 -0.33 13.50 -1.18
N MET A 237 -1.57 13.80 -1.59
CA MET A 237 -2.75 12.94 -1.43
C MET A 237 -3.67 13.02 -2.65
#